data_AF-A0A452R588-F1
#
_entry.id   AF-A0A452R588-F1
#
_cell.length_a   1.000
_cell.length_b   1.000
_cell.length_c   1.000
_cell.angle_alpha   90.00
_cell.angle_beta   90.00
_cell.angle_gamma   90.00
#
_symmetry.space_group_name_H-M   'P 1'
#
loop_
_entity.id
_entity.type
_entity.pdbx_description
1 polymer ?
#
loop_
_entity_poly.entity_id
_entity_poly.type
_entity_poly.pdbx_seq_one_letter_code
_entity_poly.pdbx_strand_id
1 'polypeptide(L)'
;MESLLQHLERFSELLAVSRTTHVSTWDPTTVRRALQWARYLRHVHRRFGRHVRIRTALERRLRSQWRQKGASGSAAVPGLNFQALGRCDLLLSLRLLENRALGDAACHYLLQQLFPGPGVPDADEETLQGSLARLARRRSAVHMLLFNGYGENSVLEESVLKTQAELLLERLGEVPKAEAEGRSRFLSTLWDRLPQKNFLKVIAAALFLPPSSPRPQGEELELDTPKTPGEGGQELVRWLLARSDVMAAFCHDLPVGLLASVAGRHPEFSRAYLGLLTDWGRHLHYDLQKGTWVGAEPQHVSWEELYGRFQSLCQAPPPLKDEVLTALESCKAQDGDFQVPGLSIWTDLFLALGSGS
;
A
#
# COMPACT_ATOMS: atom_id res chain seq x y z
N MET A 1 16.05 -10.39 -36.51
CA MET A 1 16.22 -9.87 -35.13
C MET A 1 16.75 -8.44 -35.15
N GLU A 2 17.75 -8.13 -35.98
CA GLU A 2 18.31 -6.77 -36.14
C GLU A 2 17.27 -5.73 -36.61
N SER A 3 16.41 -6.09 -37.57
CA SER A 3 15.33 -5.20 -38.02
C SER A 3 14.38 -4.83 -36.87
N LEU A 4 14.03 -5.76 -35.99
CA LEU A 4 13.15 -5.51 -34.85
C LEU A 4 13.81 -4.55 -33.85
N LEU A 5 15.11 -4.67 -33.62
CA LEU A 5 15.88 -3.74 -32.76
C LEU A 5 15.92 -2.32 -33.34
N GLN A 6 16.12 -2.18 -34.65
CA GLN A 6 16.08 -0.88 -35.31
C GLN A 6 14.70 -0.21 -35.20
N HIS A 7 13.62 -0.99 -35.29
CA HIS A 7 12.26 -0.49 -35.07
C HIS A 7 12.01 -0.06 -33.61
N LEU A 8 12.61 -0.77 -32.64
CA LEU A 8 12.54 -0.43 -31.22
C LEU A 8 13.29 0.87 -30.90
N GLU A 9 14.46 1.08 -31.52
CA GLU A 9 15.22 2.32 -31.41
C GLU A 9 14.41 3.51 -31.96
N ARG A 10 13.88 3.40 -33.18
CA ARG A 10 13.03 4.43 -33.77
C ARG A 10 11.78 4.74 -32.93
N PHE A 11 11.18 3.71 -32.33
CA PHE A 11 10.04 3.93 -31.44
C PHE A 11 10.44 4.57 -30.11
N SER A 12 11.62 4.27 -29.58
CA SER A 12 12.14 4.94 -28.39
C SER A 12 12.39 6.42 -28.62
N GLU A 13 12.88 6.78 -29.80
CA GLU A 13 13.04 8.16 -30.25
C GLU A 13 11.68 8.83 -30.40
N LEU A 14 10.70 8.14 -31.01
CA LEU A 14 9.33 8.63 -31.11
C LEU A 14 8.72 8.91 -29.72
N LEU A 15 8.93 8.01 -28.75
CA LEU A 15 8.48 8.22 -27.37
C LEU A 15 9.22 9.37 -26.68
N ALA A 16 10.50 9.62 -27.00
CA ALA A 16 11.22 10.77 -26.48
C ALA A 16 10.66 12.06 -27.07
N VAL A 17 10.45 12.10 -28.40
CA VAL A 17 9.88 13.23 -29.12
C VAL A 17 8.46 13.55 -28.63
N SER A 18 7.65 12.54 -28.27
CA SER A 18 6.28 12.77 -27.78
C SER A 18 6.20 13.59 -26.48
N ARG A 19 7.31 13.78 -25.76
CA ARG A 19 7.40 14.64 -24.56
C ARG A 19 7.90 16.06 -24.86
N THR A 20 8.30 16.34 -26.09
CA THR A 20 8.92 17.62 -26.47
C THR A 20 7.93 18.52 -27.20
N THR A 21 8.33 19.77 -27.42
CA THR A 21 7.56 20.75 -28.21
C THR A 21 7.44 20.38 -29.70
N HIS A 22 8.24 19.43 -30.19
CA HIS A 22 8.24 19.00 -31.60
C HIS A 22 6.97 18.25 -32.00
N VAL A 23 6.11 17.92 -31.03
CA VAL A 23 4.79 17.36 -31.28
C VAL A 23 3.85 18.37 -31.95
N SER A 24 4.18 19.67 -31.92
CA SER A 24 3.40 20.71 -32.62
C SER A 24 3.38 20.56 -34.14
N THR A 25 4.40 19.91 -34.71
CA THR A 25 4.47 19.65 -36.16
C THR A 25 3.80 18.32 -36.56
N TRP A 26 3.22 17.59 -35.60
CA TRP A 26 2.58 16.31 -35.89
C TRP A 26 1.21 16.53 -36.51
N ASP A 27 1.00 15.93 -37.67
CA ASP A 27 -0.28 15.87 -38.33
C ASP A 27 -1.07 14.61 -37.92
N PRO A 28 -2.38 14.53 -38.22
CA PRO A 28 -3.19 13.35 -37.92
C PRO A 28 -2.62 12.05 -38.49
N THR A 29 -1.91 12.11 -39.63
CA THR A 29 -1.30 10.92 -40.24
C THR A 29 -0.06 10.45 -39.46
N THR A 30 0.75 11.35 -38.94
CA THR A 30 1.87 11.04 -38.06
C THR A 30 1.39 10.40 -36.76
N VAL A 31 0.32 10.94 -36.15
CA VAL A 31 -0.30 10.34 -34.96
C VAL A 31 -0.83 8.93 -35.26
N ARG A 32 -1.51 8.73 -36.39
CA ARG A 32 -1.99 7.41 -36.83
C ARG A 32 -0.85 6.40 -36.92
N ARG A 33 0.23 6.77 -37.62
CA ARG A 33 1.40 5.91 -37.80
C ARG A 33 2.04 5.58 -36.45
N ALA A 34 2.20 6.57 -35.57
CA ALA A 34 2.75 6.38 -34.24
C ALA A 34 1.95 5.36 -33.41
N LEU A 35 0.61 5.45 -33.44
CA LEU A 35 -0.26 4.49 -32.75
C LEU A 35 -0.20 3.08 -33.39
N GLN A 36 -0.10 2.98 -34.71
CA GLN A 36 0.08 1.70 -35.40
C GLN A 36 1.41 1.03 -35.00
N TRP A 37 2.50 1.80 -34.88
CA TRP A 37 3.77 1.30 -34.36
C TRP A 37 3.65 0.80 -32.92
N ALA A 38 2.94 1.52 -32.06
CA ALA A 38 2.73 1.11 -30.69
C ALA A 38 1.92 -0.19 -30.58
N ARG A 39 0.88 -0.36 -31.41
CA ARG A 39 0.09 -1.61 -31.52
C ARG A 39 0.93 -2.77 -32.04
N TYR A 40 1.81 -2.52 -33.01
CA TYR A 40 2.75 -3.52 -33.51
C TYR A 40 3.69 -4.02 -32.41
N LEU A 41 4.24 -3.12 -31.58
CA LEU A 41 5.11 -3.51 -30.47
C LEU A 41 4.38 -4.31 -29.38
N ARG A 42 3.11 -3.98 -29.12
CA ARG A 42 2.24 -4.77 -28.25
C ARG A 42 2.03 -6.18 -28.82
N HIS A 43 1.82 -6.31 -30.13
CA HIS A 43 1.72 -7.61 -30.80
C HIS A 43 3.02 -8.41 -30.71
N VAL A 44 4.17 -7.76 -30.91
CA VAL A 44 5.50 -8.36 -30.71
C VAL A 44 5.67 -8.87 -29.28
N HIS A 45 5.28 -8.08 -28.28
CA HIS A 45 5.31 -8.50 -26.87
C HIS A 45 4.44 -9.75 -26.62
N ARG A 46 3.22 -9.80 -27.16
CA ARG A 46 2.33 -10.97 -26.99
C ARG A 46 2.89 -12.21 -27.68
N ARG A 47 3.38 -12.06 -28.92
CA ARG A 47 3.94 -13.15 -29.71
C ARG A 47 5.17 -13.77 -29.05
N PHE A 48 6.08 -12.94 -28.52
CA PHE A 48 7.34 -13.43 -27.94
C PHE A 48 7.33 -13.54 -26.42
N GLY A 49 6.26 -13.09 -25.74
CA GLY A 49 6.14 -13.12 -24.28
C GLY A 49 6.11 -14.54 -23.71
N ARG A 50 5.59 -15.51 -24.47
CA ARG A 50 5.57 -16.95 -24.11
C ARG A 50 6.86 -17.68 -24.49
N HIS A 51 7.74 -17.08 -25.30
CA HIS A 51 8.99 -17.71 -25.75
C HIS A 51 10.20 -17.24 -24.93
N VAL A 52 10.52 -17.98 -23.86
CA VAL A 52 11.57 -17.62 -22.87
C VAL A 52 12.93 -17.32 -23.50
N ARG A 53 13.37 -18.08 -24.50
CA ARG A 53 14.67 -17.87 -25.18
C ARG A 53 14.73 -16.56 -25.97
N ILE A 54 13.64 -16.21 -26.65
CA ILE A 54 13.56 -14.98 -27.46
C ILE A 54 13.38 -13.77 -26.56
N ARG A 55 12.53 -13.88 -25.53
CA ARG A 55 12.35 -12.85 -24.50
C ARG A 55 13.68 -12.48 -23.82
N THR A 56 14.42 -13.49 -23.34
CA THR A 56 15.71 -13.25 -22.66
C THR A 56 16.77 -12.67 -23.58
N ALA A 57 16.80 -13.08 -24.85
CA ALA A 57 17.69 -12.48 -25.86
C ALA A 57 17.34 -11.01 -26.14
N LEU A 58 16.04 -10.69 -26.31
CA LEU A 58 15.56 -9.32 -26.51
C LEU A 58 15.85 -8.43 -25.29
N GLU A 59 15.61 -8.93 -24.08
CA GLU A 59 15.91 -8.19 -22.85
C GLU A 59 17.39 -7.90 -22.68
N ARG A 60 18.28 -8.87 -22.96
CA ARG A 60 19.74 -8.65 -22.89
C ARG A 60 20.21 -7.62 -23.92
N ARG A 61 19.64 -7.64 -25.13
CA ARG A 61 19.97 -6.69 -26.20
C ARG A 61 19.45 -5.27 -25.91
N LEU A 62 18.21 -5.14 -25.44
CA LEU A 62 17.65 -3.86 -24.98
C LEU A 62 18.48 -3.25 -23.84
N ARG A 63 18.87 -4.05 -22.84
CA ARG A 63 19.71 -3.58 -21.74
C ARG A 63 21.11 -3.14 -22.18
N SER A 64 21.73 -3.84 -23.14
CA SER A 64 23.08 -3.52 -23.61
C SER A 64 23.13 -2.27 -24.50
N GLN A 65 22.20 -2.14 -25.46
CA GLN A 65 22.14 -0.95 -26.33
C GLN A 65 21.80 0.32 -25.55
N TRP A 66 20.95 0.24 -24.54
CA TRP A 66 20.48 1.43 -23.81
C TRP A 66 21.40 1.83 -22.66
N ARG A 67 22.18 0.89 -22.09
CA ARG A 67 23.32 1.22 -21.21
C ARG A 67 24.40 2.02 -21.96
N GLN A 68 24.64 1.73 -23.23
CA GLN A 68 25.62 2.49 -24.03
C GLN A 68 25.16 3.93 -24.32
N LYS A 69 23.85 4.16 -24.53
CA LYS A 69 23.30 5.49 -24.84
C LYS A 69 23.08 6.38 -23.61
N GLY A 70 23.00 5.79 -22.40
CA GLY A 70 22.88 6.51 -21.13
C GLY A 70 24.17 7.15 -20.59
N ALA A 71 25.33 6.87 -21.23
CA ALA A 71 26.61 7.51 -20.86
C ALA A 71 26.76 8.94 -21.42
N SER A 72 25.86 9.39 -22.30
CA SER A 72 25.94 10.69 -22.96
C SER A 72 24.80 11.61 -22.51
N GLY A 73 24.91 12.13 -21.29
CA GLY A 73 24.49 13.49 -20.85
C GLY A 73 23.02 13.95 -20.96
N SER A 74 22.09 13.24 -21.61
CA SER A 74 20.70 13.69 -21.71
C SER A 74 19.80 12.90 -20.75
N ALA A 75 18.99 13.63 -19.98
CA ALA A 75 18.09 13.14 -18.93
C ALA A 75 17.52 11.76 -19.24
N ALA A 76 17.92 10.76 -18.43
CA ALA A 76 17.64 9.36 -18.67
C ALA A 76 16.13 9.11 -18.81
N VAL A 77 15.66 8.95 -20.05
CA VAL A 77 14.34 8.40 -20.33
C VAL A 77 14.36 6.97 -19.79
N PRO A 78 13.45 6.57 -18.87
CA PRO A 78 13.45 5.22 -18.33
C PRO A 78 13.39 4.23 -19.50
N GLY A 79 14.40 3.36 -19.58
CA GLY A 79 14.57 2.48 -20.71
C GLY A 79 13.33 1.61 -20.93
N LEU A 80 12.90 1.43 -22.18
CA LEU A 80 11.83 0.50 -22.51
C LEU A 80 12.32 -0.91 -22.15
N ASN A 81 11.79 -1.47 -21.07
CA ASN A 81 11.97 -2.88 -20.75
C ASN A 81 11.01 -3.73 -21.60
N PHE A 82 11.23 -5.05 -21.64
CA PHE A 82 10.37 -5.94 -22.42
C PHE A 82 8.89 -5.83 -22.00
N GLN A 83 8.61 -5.61 -20.71
CA GLN A 83 7.24 -5.38 -20.21
C GLN A 83 6.61 -4.07 -20.75
N ALA A 84 7.41 -3.03 -20.97
CA ALA A 84 6.96 -1.76 -21.52
C ALA A 84 6.48 -1.92 -22.97
N LEU A 85 7.00 -2.91 -23.72
CA LEU A 85 6.51 -3.25 -25.06
C LEU A 85 5.04 -3.65 -25.06
N GLY A 86 4.60 -4.35 -24.02
CA GLY A 86 3.20 -4.70 -23.82
C GLY A 86 2.28 -3.52 -23.49
N ARG A 87 2.85 -2.34 -23.20
CA ARG A 87 2.13 -1.12 -22.81
C ARG A 87 2.52 0.10 -23.66
N CYS A 88 3.15 -0.11 -24.82
CA CYS A 88 3.65 0.97 -25.66
C CYS A 88 2.54 1.89 -26.18
N ASP A 89 1.39 1.32 -26.50
CA ASP A 89 0.17 2.04 -26.89
C ASP A 89 -0.30 2.96 -25.77
N LEU A 90 -0.41 2.44 -24.54
CA LEU A 90 -0.76 3.22 -23.36
C LEU A 90 0.24 4.34 -23.06
N LEU A 91 1.55 4.04 -23.11
CA LEU A 91 2.60 5.00 -22.82
C LEU A 91 2.64 6.14 -23.84
N LEU A 92 2.46 5.82 -25.13
CA LEU A 92 2.42 6.83 -26.19
C LEU A 92 1.17 7.70 -26.06
N SER A 93 -0.01 7.09 -25.87
CA SER A 93 -1.26 7.83 -25.73
C SER A 93 -1.25 8.75 -24.52
N LEU A 94 -0.73 8.32 -23.37
CA LEU A 94 -0.58 9.18 -22.19
C LEU A 94 0.34 10.37 -22.44
N ARG A 95 1.51 10.13 -23.06
CA ARG A 95 2.47 11.21 -23.36
C ARG A 95 1.88 12.26 -24.29
N LEU A 96 1.10 11.84 -25.29
CA LEU A 96 0.45 12.77 -26.22
C LEU A 96 -0.69 13.54 -25.56
N LEU A 97 -1.50 12.91 -24.71
CA LEU A 97 -2.58 13.58 -23.96
C LEU A 97 -2.04 14.59 -22.92
N GLU A 98 -0.86 14.33 -22.35
CA GLU A 98 -0.21 15.23 -21.39
C GLU A 98 0.52 16.40 -22.09
N ASN A 99 0.79 16.31 -23.39
CA ASN A 99 1.59 17.30 -24.11
C ASN A 99 0.72 18.43 -24.68
N ARG A 100 0.85 19.62 -24.07
CA ARG A 100 0.13 20.85 -24.49
C ARG A 100 0.55 21.38 -25.86
N ALA A 101 1.66 20.92 -26.43
CA ALA A 101 2.12 21.33 -27.75
C ALA A 101 1.46 20.53 -28.89
N LEU A 102 0.65 19.51 -28.60
CA LEU A 102 -0.06 18.75 -29.61
C LEU A 102 -1.13 19.63 -30.29
N GLY A 103 -1.02 19.80 -31.60
CA GLY A 103 -1.97 20.62 -32.36
C GLY A 103 -3.41 20.06 -32.34
N ASP A 104 -4.40 20.94 -32.42
CA ASP A 104 -5.81 20.60 -32.23
C ASP A 104 -6.33 19.49 -33.16
N ALA A 105 -5.90 19.49 -34.43
CA ALA A 105 -6.28 18.46 -35.40
C ALA A 105 -5.71 17.08 -35.05
N ALA A 106 -4.46 17.05 -34.57
CA ALA A 106 -3.79 15.83 -34.14
C ALA A 106 -4.37 15.31 -32.81
N CYS A 107 -4.75 16.21 -31.91
CA CYS A 107 -5.45 15.91 -30.66
C CYS A 107 -6.86 15.33 -30.91
N HIS A 108 -7.66 15.98 -31.77
CA HIS A 108 -8.97 15.45 -32.16
C HIS A 108 -8.87 14.06 -32.79
N TYR A 109 -7.89 13.85 -33.67
CA TYR A 109 -7.66 12.54 -34.26
C TYR A 109 -7.24 11.48 -33.22
N LEU A 110 -6.37 11.84 -32.27
CA LEU A 110 -6.00 10.98 -31.15
C LEU A 110 -7.24 10.58 -30.34
N LEU A 111 -8.11 11.54 -29.99
CA LEU A 111 -9.35 11.26 -29.26
C LEU A 111 -10.29 10.35 -30.05
N GLN A 112 -10.44 10.54 -31.37
CA GLN A 112 -11.22 9.63 -32.22
C GLN A 112 -10.67 8.19 -32.24
N GLN A 113 -9.35 8.01 -32.14
CA GLN A 113 -8.73 6.68 -32.07
C GLN A 113 -8.81 6.03 -30.69
N LEU A 114 -8.90 6.85 -29.63
CA LEU A 114 -9.06 6.38 -28.25
C LEU A 114 -10.53 6.10 -27.89
N PHE A 115 -11.46 6.83 -28.52
CA PHE A 115 -12.90 6.76 -28.32
C PHE A 115 -13.60 6.58 -29.68
N PRO A 116 -13.44 5.44 -30.36
CA PRO A 116 -14.28 5.14 -31.50
C PRO A 116 -15.73 5.06 -30.99
N GLY A 117 -16.65 5.78 -31.63
CA GLY A 117 -18.05 5.83 -31.21
C GLY A 117 -18.75 4.46 -31.16
N PRO A 118 -20.01 4.41 -30.70
CA PRO A 118 -20.77 3.18 -30.53
C PRO A 118 -20.99 2.51 -31.90
N GLY A 119 -20.17 1.53 -32.27
CA GLY A 119 -20.31 0.84 -33.55
C GLY A 119 -19.08 0.08 -34.07
N VAL A 120 -17.91 0.16 -33.41
CA VAL A 120 -16.75 -0.66 -33.79
C VAL A 120 -16.57 -1.79 -32.75
N PRO A 121 -17.07 -3.01 -33.02
CA PRO A 121 -16.80 -4.15 -32.16
C PRO A 121 -15.35 -4.58 -32.39
N ASP A 122 -14.49 -4.35 -31.40
CA ASP A 122 -13.23 -5.11 -31.29
C ASP A 122 -13.46 -6.14 -30.19
N ALA A 123 -13.96 -7.30 -30.61
CA ALA A 123 -14.22 -8.43 -29.74
C ALA A 123 -12.89 -8.94 -29.16
N ASP A 124 -12.90 -9.28 -27.86
CA ASP A 124 -11.86 -10.01 -27.12
C ASP A 124 -10.52 -9.31 -26.78
N GLU A 125 -10.32 -8.02 -27.09
CA GLU A 125 -9.14 -7.28 -26.62
C GLU A 125 -9.47 -6.33 -25.46
N GLU A 126 -8.63 -6.32 -24.42
CA GLU A 126 -8.58 -5.23 -23.44
C GLU A 126 -8.40 -3.90 -24.19
N THR A 127 -9.50 -3.16 -24.37
CA THR A 127 -9.49 -1.95 -25.18
C THR A 127 -8.53 -0.94 -24.57
N LEU A 128 -7.80 -0.22 -25.42
CA LEU A 128 -6.89 0.86 -25.00
C LEU A 128 -7.63 1.86 -24.09
N GLN A 129 -8.90 2.13 -24.40
CA GLN A 129 -9.84 2.90 -23.57
C GLN A 129 -10.02 2.31 -22.17
N GLY A 130 -10.33 1.01 -22.04
CA GLY A 130 -10.48 0.35 -20.74
C GLY A 130 -9.20 0.39 -19.91
N SER A 131 -8.04 0.27 -20.56
CA SER A 131 -6.74 0.39 -19.90
C SER A 131 -6.41 1.82 -19.45
N LEU A 132 -6.72 2.83 -20.26
CA LEU A 132 -6.60 4.24 -19.87
C LEU A 132 -7.57 4.61 -18.73
N ALA A 133 -8.82 4.14 -18.78
CA ALA A 133 -9.81 4.37 -17.73
C ALA A 133 -9.39 3.75 -16.39
N ARG A 134 -8.78 2.55 -16.42
CA ARG A 134 -8.20 1.94 -15.21
C ARG A 134 -7.00 2.71 -14.70
N LEU A 135 -6.15 3.22 -15.58
CA LEU A 135 -4.99 4.03 -15.19
C LEU A 135 -5.42 5.38 -14.62
N ALA A 136 -6.43 6.03 -15.21
CA ALA A 136 -7.04 7.24 -14.68
C ALA A 136 -7.61 6.99 -13.28
N ARG A 137 -8.41 5.92 -13.10
CA ARG A 137 -8.91 5.52 -11.76
C ARG A 137 -7.78 5.30 -10.76
N ARG A 138 -6.70 4.62 -11.14
CA ARG A 138 -5.53 4.39 -10.27
C ARG A 138 -4.79 5.70 -9.95
N ARG A 139 -4.61 6.58 -10.93
CA ARG A 139 -3.95 7.88 -10.75
C ARG A 139 -4.79 8.78 -9.85
N SER A 140 -6.10 8.84 -10.06
CA SER A 140 -7.03 9.55 -9.17
C SER A 140 -7.02 8.96 -7.77
N ALA A 141 -7.02 7.63 -7.62
CA ALA A 141 -6.87 7.00 -6.32
C ALA A 141 -5.58 7.45 -5.63
N VAL A 142 -4.42 7.38 -6.31
CA VAL A 142 -3.15 7.85 -5.75
C VAL A 142 -3.17 9.34 -5.42
N HIS A 143 -3.76 10.19 -6.26
CA HIS A 143 -3.92 11.61 -5.94
C HIS A 143 -4.82 11.82 -4.71
N MET A 144 -5.90 11.05 -4.56
CA MET A 144 -6.74 11.06 -3.36
C MET A 144 -5.97 10.56 -2.11
N LEU A 145 -5.14 9.52 -2.26
CA LEU A 145 -4.27 9.04 -1.18
C LEU A 145 -3.28 10.13 -0.71
N LEU A 146 -2.71 10.88 -1.66
CA LEU A 146 -1.71 11.91 -1.39
C LEU A 146 -2.34 13.20 -0.83
N PHE A 147 -3.49 13.62 -1.36
CA PHE A 147 -4.17 14.85 -0.96
C PHE A 147 -4.79 14.73 0.44
N ASN A 148 -5.29 13.54 0.79
CA ASN A 148 -5.79 13.26 2.14
C ASN A 148 -4.68 13.00 3.17
N GLY A 149 -3.42 13.07 2.77
CA GLY A 149 -2.29 13.10 3.70
C GLY A 149 -2.06 14.47 4.36
N TYR A 150 -2.72 15.54 3.89
CA TYR A 150 -2.36 16.93 4.20
C TYR A 150 -3.51 17.85 4.69
N GLY A 151 -4.75 17.37 4.84
CA GLY A 151 -5.87 18.25 5.20
C GLY A 151 -6.83 17.63 6.21
N GLU A 152 -6.99 18.30 7.35
CA GLU A 152 -7.97 18.04 8.41
C GLU A 152 -9.40 18.18 7.87
N ASN A 153 -10.01 17.07 7.44
CA ASN A 153 -11.45 16.96 7.21
C ASN A 153 -11.91 15.58 7.69
N SER A 154 -12.10 15.47 9.00
CA SER A 154 -12.41 14.25 9.77
C SER A 154 -13.44 13.30 9.15
N VAL A 155 -14.55 13.80 8.59
CA VAL A 155 -15.64 12.95 8.05
C VAL A 155 -15.31 12.35 6.68
N LEU A 156 -14.63 13.11 5.81
CA LEU A 156 -14.16 12.61 4.52
C LEU A 156 -12.93 11.72 4.69
N GLU A 157 -12.08 12.01 5.67
CA GLU A 157 -10.95 11.16 6.04
C GLU A 157 -11.39 9.76 6.44
N GLU A 158 -12.43 9.62 7.28
CA GLU A 158 -12.90 8.30 7.72
C GLU A 158 -13.48 7.46 6.57
N SER A 159 -14.28 8.08 5.69
CA SER A 159 -14.82 7.39 4.51
C SER A 159 -13.72 6.96 3.54
N VAL A 160 -12.70 7.80 3.33
CA VAL A 160 -11.60 7.49 2.43
C VAL A 160 -10.67 6.44 3.04
N LEU A 161 -10.34 6.52 4.33
CA LEU A 161 -9.57 5.50 5.03
C LEU A 161 -10.27 4.13 4.96
N LYS A 162 -11.60 4.11 5.09
CA LYS A 162 -12.39 2.89 4.91
C LYS A 162 -12.26 2.32 3.50
N THR A 163 -12.41 3.14 2.45
CA THR A 163 -12.22 2.67 1.07
C THR A 163 -10.80 2.18 0.81
N GLN A 164 -9.79 2.86 1.35
CA GLN A 164 -8.39 2.45 1.22
C GLN A 164 -8.14 1.10 1.89
N ALA A 165 -8.73 0.91 3.06
CA ALA A 165 -8.65 -0.34 3.82
C ALA A 165 -9.37 -1.49 3.11
N GLU A 166 -10.55 -1.25 2.52
CA GLU A 166 -11.25 -2.22 1.67
C GLU A 166 -10.39 -2.62 0.46
N LEU A 167 -9.82 -1.65 -0.25
CA LEU A 167 -8.93 -1.91 -1.40
C LEU A 167 -7.66 -2.67 -1.00
N LEU A 168 -7.10 -2.39 0.18
CA LEU A 168 -5.95 -3.12 0.71
C LEU A 168 -6.31 -4.59 0.96
N LEU A 169 -7.44 -4.86 1.63
CA LEU A 169 -7.93 -6.20 1.91
C LEU A 169 -8.28 -6.97 0.62
N GLU A 170 -8.93 -6.33 -0.35
CA GLU A 170 -9.20 -6.92 -1.66
C GLU A 170 -7.91 -7.33 -2.36
N ARG A 171 -6.90 -6.45 -2.38
CA ARG A 171 -5.59 -6.77 -2.98
C ARG A 171 -4.87 -7.89 -2.26
N LEU A 172 -4.92 -7.95 -0.94
CA LEU A 172 -4.37 -9.07 -0.18
C LEU A 172 -5.08 -10.39 -0.52
N GLY A 173 -6.38 -10.35 -0.80
CA GLY A 173 -7.17 -11.49 -1.25
C GLY A 173 -6.79 -11.97 -2.66
N GLU A 174 -6.43 -11.06 -3.57
CA GLU A 174 -5.99 -11.37 -4.93
C GLU A 174 -4.57 -11.96 -5.01
N VAL A 175 -3.69 -11.63 -4.05
CA VAL A 175 -2.34 -12.19 -4.01
C VAL A 175 -2.43 -13.69 -3.66
N PRO A 176 -1.93 -14.59 -4.53
CA PRO A 176 -2.05 -16.04 -4.33
C PRO A 176 -1.40 -16.49 -3.01
N LYS A 177 -2.12 -17.30 -2.22
CA LYS A 177 -1.60 -17.89 -0.96
C LYS A 177 -0.40 -18.81 -1.16
N ALA A 178 -0.18 -19.32 -2.38
CA ALA A 178 0.91 -20.23 -2.72
C ALA A 178 2.30 -19.64 -2.45
N GLU A 179 2.39 -18.31 -2.33
CA GLU A 179 3.54 -17.60 -1.79
C GLU A 179 3.10 -16.95 -0.47
N ALA A 180 3.19 -17.65 0.66
CA ALA A 180 2.92 -17.06 1.99
C ALA A 180 3.77 -15.81 2.24
N GLU A 181 4.98 -15.77 1.67
CA GLU A 181 5.84 -14.59 1.67
C GLU A 181 5.38 -13.49 0.70
N GLY A 182 4.55 -13.78 -0.30
CA GLY A 182 4.11 -12.82 -1.31
C GLY A 182 3.24 -11.70 -0.73
N ARG A 183 2.34 -12.03 0.20
CA ARG A 183 1.49 -11.05 0.91
C ARG A 183 2.28 -10.20 1.88
N SER A 184 3.14 -10.83 2.69
CA SER A 184 4.04 -10.14 3.60
C SER A 184 5.04 -9.23 2.86
N ARG A 185 5.65 -9.70 1.76
CA ARG A 185 6.51 -8.88 0.90
C ARG A 185 5.75 -7.72 0.28
N PHE A 186 4.51 -7.93 -0.17
CA PHE A 186 3.67 -6.86 -0.69
C PHE A 186 3.45 -5.76 0.36
N LEU A 187 3.06 -6.13 1.59
CA LEU A 187 2.90 -5.18 2.69
C LEU A 187 4.20 -4.45 3.03
N SER A 188 5.34 -5.15 3.07
CA SER A 188 6.65 -4.52 3.26
C SER A 188 6.99 -3.54 2.14
N THR A 189 6.70 -3.88 0.88
CA THR A 189 6.93 -2.93 -0.24
C THR A 189 6.02 -1.71 -0.18
N LEU A 190 4.82 -1.83 0.40
CA LEU A 190 3.94 -0.69 0.63
C LEU A 190 4.45 0.18 1.78
N TRP A 191 4.92 -0.44 2.87
CA TRP A 191 5.57 0.26 3.99
C TRP A 191 6.75 1.12 3.52
N ASP A 192 7.60 0.59 2.64
CA ASP A 192 8.78 1.30 2.14
C ASP A 192 8.45 2.44 1.16
N ARG A 193 7.25 2.44 0.57
CA ARG A 193 6.87 3.37 -0.52
C ARG A 193 5.84 4.41 -0.13
N LEU A 194 5.02 4.13 0.88
CA LEU A 194 3.94 5.00 1.32
C LEU A 194 4.36 5.82 2.55
N PRO A 195 3.73 6.98 2.78
CA PRO A 195 3.89 7.70 4.04
C PRO A 195 3.44 6.83 5.22
N GLN A 196 4.37 6.50 6.11
CA GLN A 196 4.18 5.54 7.21
C GLN A 196 2.95 5.88 8.07
N LYS A 197 2.81 7.13 8.51
CA LYS A 197 1.67 7.59 9.33
C LYS A 197 0.30 7.33 8.70
N ASN A 198 0.17 7.57 7.40
CA ASN A 198 -1.09 7.31 6.69
C ASN A 198 -1.33 5.80 6.57
N PHE A 199 -0.30 5.05 6.20
CA PHE A 199 -0.42 3.61 6.07
C PHE A 199 -0.79 2.90 7.38
N LEU A 200 -0.28 3.35 8.53
CA LEU A 200 -0.69 2.86 9.85
C LEU A 200 -2.20 3.10 10.11
N LYS A 201 -2.73 4.28 9.75
CA LYS A 201 -4.17 4.58 9.84
C LYS A 201 -5.01 3.67 8.94
N VAL A 202 -4.52 3.36 7.73
CA VAL A 202 -5.19 2.44 6.80
C VAL A 202 -5.20 1.01 7.35
N ILE A 203 -4.08 0.54 7.91
CA ILE A 203 -4.01 -0.78 8.56
C ILE A 203 -4.99 -0.85 9.73
N ALA A 204 -5.01 0.18 10.59
CA ALA A 204 -5.97 0.30 11.67
C ALA A 204 -7.41 0.16 11.15
N ALA A 205 -7.81 0.95 10.15
CA ALA A 205 -9.14 0.88 9.54
C ALA A 205 -9.44 -0.52 8.94
N ALA A 206 -8.45 -1.18 8.32
CA ALA A 206 -8.59 -2.53 7.77
C ALA A 206 -8.85 -3.58 8.84
N LEU A 207 -8.26 -3.45 10.03
CA LEU A 207 -8.49 -4.36 11.16
C LEU A 207 -9.89 -4.20 11.78
N PHE A 208 -10.58 -3.08 11.53
CA PHE A 208 -11.96 -2.83 11.99
C PHE A 208 -13.04 -3.21 10.98
N LEU A 209 -12.69 -3.31 9.70
CA LEU A 209 -13.66 -3.69 8.67
C LEU A 209 -14.27 -5.07 9.00
N PRO A 210 -15.61 -5.19 8.98
CA PRO A 210 -16.23 -6.49 9.12
C PRO A 210 -15.82 -7.39 7.95
N PRO A 211 -15.73 -8.71 8.16
CA PRO A 211 -15.54 -9.65 7.06
C PRO A 211 -16.63 -9.41 6.03
N SER A 212 -16.25 -9.11 4.78
CA SER A 212 -17.19 -8.78 3.70
C SER A 212 -18.26 -9.86 3.58
N SER A 213 -19.53 -9.48 3.71
CA SER A 213 -20.65 -10.38 3.43
C SER A 213 -20.57 -10.89 1.99
N PRO A 214 -20.98 -12.14 1.71
CA PRO A 214 -21.02 -12.63 0.34
C PRO A 214 -21.99 -11.74 -0.44
N ARG A 215 -21.52 -11.16 -1.56
CA ARG A 215 -22.41 -10.56 -2.55
C ARG A 215 -23.49 -11.58 -2.91
N PRO A 216 -24.75 -11.18 -3.11
CA PRO A 216 -25.73 -12.04 -3.75
C PRO A 216 -25.30 -12.16 -5.22
N GLN A 217 -24.56 -13.20 -5.55
CA GLN A 217 -24.37 -13.64 -6.92
C GLN A 217 -25.24 -14.87 -7.10
N GLY A 218 -26.17 -14.77 -8.05
CA GLY A 218 -27.03 -15.86 -8.46
C GLY A 218 -26.21 -17.10 -8.81
N GLU A 219 -26.75 -18.22 -8.34
CA GLU A 219 -26.71 -19.57 -8.92
C GLU A 219 -25.47 -19.94 -9.77
N GLU A 220 -24.61 -20.76 -9.13
CA GLU A 220 -24.06 -22.03 -9.65
C GLU A 220 -23.10 -21.97 -10.87
N LEU A 221 -21.87 -22.51 -10.86
CA LEU A 221 -21.36 -23.79 -10.34
C LEU A 221 -19.82 -23.78 -10.26
N GLU A 222 -19.32 -24.76 -9.50
CA GLU A 222 -17.95 -25.33 -9.45
C GLU A 222 -16.96 -24.82 -8.38
N LEU A 223 -17.05 -25.51 -7.24
CA LEU A 223 -15.97 -26.21 -6.53
C LEU A 223 -14.58 -25.53 -6.49
N ASP A 224 -14.45 -24.52 -5.64
CA ASP A 224 -13.20 -24.33 -4.90
C ASP A 224 -13.49 -23.72 -3.53
N THR A 225 -12.94 -24.35 -2.50
CA THR A 225 -12.99 -24.04 -1.05
C THR A 225 -13.58 -22.67 -0.62
N PRO A 226 -14.50 -22.64 0.37
CA PRO A 226 -15.10 -21.39 0.84
C PRO A 226 -14.02 -20.47 1.41
N LYS A 227 -13.75 -19.36 0.70
CA LYS A 227 -12.90 -18.27 1.20
C LYS A 227 -13.56 -17.72 2.46
N THR A 228 -12.96 -17.96 3.61
CA THR A 228 -13.45 -17.39 4.87
C THR A 228 -13.23 -15.87 4.82
N PRO A 229 -14.26 -15.05 5.00
CA PRO A 229 -14.20 -13.61 4.75
C PRO A 229 -13.37 -12.82 5.80
N GLY A 230 -12.65 -13.49 6.70
CA GLY A 230 -11.80 -12.88 7.74
C GLY A 230 -10.28 -13.03 7.53
N GLU A 231 -9.82 -13.69 6.46
CA GLU A 231 -8.39 -14.02 6.27
C GLU A 231 -7.50 -12.80 6.03
N GLY A 232 -8.02 -11.74 5.40
CA GLY A 232 -7.25 -10.53 5.11
C GLY A 232 -6.81 -9.79 6.38
N GLY A 233 -7.69 -9.71 7.38
CA GLY A 233 -7.38 -9.11 8.68
C GLY A 233 -6.37 -9.92 9.47
N GLN A 234 -6.48 -11.25 9.45
CA GLN A 234 -5.51 -12.14 10.12
C GLN A 234 -4.11 -12.03 9.50
N GLU A 235 -4.01 -11.91 8.18
CA GLU A 235 -2.73 -11.74 7.50
C GLU A 235 -2.06 -10.41 7.86
N LEU A 236 -2.84 -9.32 8.02
CA LEU A 236 -2.34 -8.03 8.50
C LEU A 236 -1.80 -8.15 9.92
N VAL A 237 -2.50 -8.82 10.83
CA VAL A 237 -2.03 -9.06 12.20
C VAL A 237 -0.74 -9.87 12.19
N ARG A 238 -0.67 -10.97 11.44
CA ARG A 238 0.55 -11.78 11.32
C ARG A 238 1.74 -10.98 10.80
N TRP A 239 1.53 -10.14 9.80
CA TRP A 239 2.58 -9.29 9.25
C TRP A 239 3.05 -8.24 10.27
N LEU A 240 2.13 -7.60 11.00
CA LEU A 240 2.47 -6.67 12.09
C LEU A 240 3.31 -7.36 13.16
N LEU A 241 2.89 -8.55 13.61
CA LEU A 241 3.62 -9.33 14.63
C LEU A 241 5.00 -9.79 14.16
N ALA A 242 5.18 -10.05 12.85
CA ALA A 242 6.47 -10.41 12.28
C ALA A 242 7.45 -9.23 12.14
N ARG A 243 6.96 -7.98 12.20
CA ARG A 243 7.72 -6.75 11.99
C ARG A 243 7.68 -5.87 13.23
N SER A 244 8.62 -6.08 14.16
CA SER A 244 8.69 -5.38 15.45
C SER A 244 8.79 -3.85 15.31
N ASP A 245 9.49 -3.37 14.28
CA ASP A 245 9.62 -1.94 13.97
C ASP A 245 8.29 -1.30 13.58
N VAL A 246 7.51 -1.99 12.73
CA VAL A 246 6.17 -1.53 12.31
C VAL A 246 5.19 -1.64 13.47
N MET A 247 5.25 -2.71 14.26
CA MET A 247 4.42 -2.89 15.45
C MET A 247 4.64 -1.76 16.47
N ALA A 248 5.90 -1.42 16.77
CA ALA A 248 6.23 -0.33 17.68
C ALA A 248 5.71 1.02 17.15
N ALA A 249 5.91 1.32 15.86
CA ALA A 249 5.38 2.52 15.24
C ALA A 249 3.84 2.56 15.26
N PHE A 250 3.18 1.43 15.00
CA PHE A 250 1.72 1.28 15.07
C PHE A 250 1.19 1.58 16.47
N CYS A 251 1.82 1.02 17.51
CA CYS A 251 1.45 1.27 18.89
C CYS A 251 1.76 2.70 19.34
N HIS A 252 2.84 3.30 18.88
CA HIS A 252 3.22 4.66 19.26
C HIS A 252 2.34 5.73 18.59
N ASP A 253 2.12 5.63 17.28
CA ASP A 253 1.51 6.71 16.49
C ASP A 253 -0.03 6.71 16.50
N LEU A 254 -0.68 5.63 16.93
CA LEU A 254 -2.14 5.51 16.92
C LEU A 254 -2.78 5.89 18.27
N PRO A 255 -4.02 6.43 18.24
CA PRO A 255 -4.75 6.76 19.46
C PRO A 255 -5.01 5.54 20.36
N VAL A 256 -4.93 5.73 21.68
CA VAL A 256 -5.07 4.66 22.68
C VAL A 256 -6.40 3.90 22.60
N GLY A 257 -7.52 4.61 22.36
CA GLY A 257 -8.83 4.00 22.22
C GLY A 257 -8.95 3.12 20.97
N LEU A 258 -8.24 3.48 19.90
CA LEU A 258 -8.18 2.68 18.68
C LEU A 258 -7.38 1.40 18.95
N LEU A 259 -6.24 1.50 19.62
CA LEU A 259 -5.41 0.34 19.98
C LEU A 259 -6.16 -0.64 20.89
N ALA A 260 -6.89 -0.14 21.89
CA ALA A 260 -7.75 -0.98 22.74
C ALA A 260 -8.82 -1.71 21.92
N SER A 261 -9.42 -1.02 20.95
CA SER A 261 -10.43 -1.63 20.05
C SER A 261 -9.82 -2.69 19.12
N VAL A 262 -8.59 -2.51 18.63
CA VAL A 262 -7.86 -3.54 17.86
C VAL A 262 -7.53 -4.75 18.74
N ALA A 263 -7.00 -4.52 19.94
CA ALA A 263 -6.67 -5.58 20.90
C ALA A 263 -7.89 -6.41 21.29
N GLY A 264 -9.07 -5.78 21.41
CA GLY A 264 -10.31 -6.49 21.72
C GLY A 264 -10.80 -7.42 20.59
N ARG A 265 -10.43 -7.14 19.33
CA ARG A 265 -10.81 -7.95 18.16
C ARG A 265 -9.77 -9.01 17.80
N HIS A 266 -8.50 -8.78 18.14
CA HIS A 266 -7.38 -9.61 17.72
C HIS A 266 -6.53 -10.02 18.94
N PRO A 267 -6.77 -11.19 19.55
CA PRO A 267 -6.07 -11.62 20.77
C PRO A 267 -4.55 -11.78 20.60
N GLU A 268 -4.08 -12.16 19.41
CA GLU A 268 -2.64 -12.25 19.11
C GLU A 268 -1.96 -10.88 19.21
N PHE A 269 -2.65 -9.83 18.73
CA PHE A 269 -2.20 -8.44 18.87
C PHE A 269 -2.24 -7.98 20.33
N SER A 270 -3.31 -8.31 21.07
CA SER A 270 -3.44 -7.98 22.51
C SER A 270 -2.20 -8.43 23.29
N ARG A 271 -1.79 -9.69 23.14
CA ARG A 271 -0.62 -10.25 23.84
C ARG A 271 0.68 -9.55 23.49
N ALA A 272 0.90 -9.28 22.20
CA ALA A 272 2.11 -8.58 21.75
C ALA A 272 2.13 -7.11 22.21
N TYR A 273 0.97 -6.45 22.20
CA TYR A 273 0.85 -5.07 22.67
C TYR A 273 1.10 -4.99 24.18
N LEU A 274 0.54 -5.90 24.98
CA LEU A 274 0.80 -6.00 26.41
C LEU A 274 2.29 -6.23 26.70
N GLY A 275 2.96 -7.13 25.97
CA GLY A 275 4.41 -7.32 26.11
C GLY A 275 5.21 -6.05 25.85
N LEU A 276 4.83 -5.29 24.82
CA LEU A 276 5.46 -4.01 24.50
C LEU A 276 5.20 -2.93 25.57
N LEU A 277 3.98 -2.86 26.13
CA LEU A 277 3.69 -1.98 27.27
C LEU A 277 4.47 -2.38 28.52
N THR A 278 4.64 -3.68 28.76
CA THR A 278 5.46 -4.20 29.86
C THR A 278 6.92 -3.79 29.67
N ASP A 279 7.46 -3.92 28.46
CA ASP A 279 8.81 -3.47 28.16
C ASP A 279 8.95 -1.96 28.35
N TRP A 280 8.01 -1.14 27.88
CA TRP A 280 8.03 0.30 28.12
C TRP A 280 8.05 0.65 29.61
N GLY A 281 7.22 -0.01 30.43
CA GLY A 281 7.20 0.23 31.87
C GLY A 281 8.51 -0.15 32.56
N ARG A 282 9.21 -1.20 32.10
CA ARG A 282 10.52 -1.59 32.64
C ARG A 282 11.63 -0.56 32.40
N HIS A 283 11.48 0.30 31.40
CA HIS A 283 12.45 1.38 31.11
C HIS A 283 12.19 2.66 31.93
N LEU A 284 11.15 2.65 32.77
CA LEU A 284 10.84 3.73 33.70
C LEU A 284 11.47 3.47 35.06
N HIS A 285 11.93 4.54 35.70
CA HIS A 285 12.42 4.53 37.06
C HIS A 285 11.72 5.61 37.89
N TYR A 286 11.63 5.39 39.20
CA TYR A 286 10.95 6.33 40.08
C TYR A 286 11.89 7.49 40.45
N ASP A 287 11.52 8.71 40.08
CA ASP A 287 12.24 9.92 40.45
C ASP A 287 11.74 10.42 41.81
N LEU A 288 12.56 10.25 42.86
CA LEU A 288 12.23 10.66 44.22
C LEU A 288 12.01 12.17 44.37
N GLN A 289 12.58 13.00 43.49
CA GLN A 289 12.42 14.45 43.57
C GLN A 289 11.07 14.89 43.00
N LYS A 290 10.62 14.23 41.94
CA LYS A 290 9.34 14.52 41.27
C LYS A 290 8.17 13.72 41.83
N GLY A 291 8.45 12.59 42.48
CA GLY A 291 7.45 11.63 42.96
C GLY A 291 6.74 10.90 41.82
N THR A 292 7.36 10.80 40.64
CA THR A 292 6.75 10.20 39.43
C THR A 292 7.72 9.25 38.72
N TRP A 293 7.15 8.34 37.92
CA TRP A 293 7.92 7.46 37.04
C TRP A 293 8.40 8.24 35.82
N VAL A 294 9.69 8.18 35.53
CA VAL A 294 10.31 8.90 34.41
C VAL A 294 11.19 7.97 33.58
N GLY A 295 11.25 8.23 32.27
CA GLY A 295 12.11 7.52 31.35
C GLY A 295 13.57 7.91 31.55
N ALA A 296 14.47 6.92 31.49
CA ALA A 296 15.92 7.17 31.46
C ALA A 296 16.36 7.91 30.19
N GLU A 297 15.64 7.74 29.07
CA GLU A 297 15.94 8.33 27.78
C GLU A 297 14.74 9.12 27.25
N PRO A 298 14.96 10.18 26.45
CA PRO A 298 13.88 11.00 25.90
C PRO A 298 12.98 10.26 24.89
N GLN A 299 13.40 9.09 24.42
CA GLN A 299 12.62 8.21 23.54
C GLN A 299 11.71 7.24 24.32
N HIS A 300 11.85 7.17 25.65
CA HIS A 300 10.97 6.35 26.48
C HIS A 300 9.63 7.05 26.69
N VAL A 301 8.58 6.23 26.75
CA VAL A 301 7.20 6.66 26.94
C VAL A 301 7.04 7.30 28.32
N SER A 302 6.20 8.35 28.45
CA SER A 302 5.97 8.98 29.76
C SER A 302 5.05 8.12 30.65
N TRP A 303 5.07 8.37 31.96
CA TRP A 303 4.12 7.76 32.89
C TRP A 303 2.66 7.97 32.47
N GLU A 304 2.30 9.19 32.09
CA GLU A 304 0.93 9.56 31.70
C GLU A 304 0.47 8.83 30.45
N GLU A 305 1.36 8.67 29.47
CA GLU A 305 1.07 7.94 28.25
C GLU A 305 0.87 6.44 28.54
N LEU A 306 1.75 5.85 29.34
CA LEU A 306 1.65 4.44 29.73
C LEU A 306 0.37 4.19 30.56
N TYR A 307 0.09 5.06 31.53
CA TYR A 307 -1.15 5.03 32.31
C TYR A 307 -2.38 5.14 31.40
N GLY A 308 -2.43 6.11 30.48
CA GLY A 308 -3.56 6.30 29.56
C GLY A 308 -3.81 5.09 28.66
N ARG A 309 -2.75 4.39 28.24
CA ARG A 309 -2.85 3.14 27.46
C ARG A 309 -3.45 2.00 28.28
N PHE A 310 -2.96 1.77 29.50
CA PHE A 310 -3.55 0.75 30.39
C PHE A 310 -4.97 1.11 30.81
N GLN A 311 -5.26 2.39 31.06
CA GLN A 311 -6.61 2.87 31.38
C GLN A 311 -7.59 2.55 30.25
N SER A 312 -7.21 2.85 29.00
CA SER A 312 -8.04 2.52 27.83
C SER A 312 -8.26 1.01 27.65
N LEU A 313 -7.27 0.19 27.98
CA LEU A 313 -7.38 -1.27 27.91
C LEU A 313 -8.28 -1.83 29.03
N CYS A 314 -8.18 -1.30 30.25
CA CYS A 314 -9.04 -1.67 31.38
C CYS A 314 -10.50 -1.23 31.22
N GLN A 315 -10.76 -0.21 30.41
CA GLN A 315 -12.12 0.23 30.04
C GLN A 315 -12.74 -0.63 28.93
N ALA A 316 -11.96 -1.49 28.26
CA ALA A 316 -12.48 -2.35 27.21
C ALA A 316 -13.36 -3.49 27.77
N PRO A 317 -14.29 -4.04 26.97
CA PRO A 317 -15.10 -5.18 27.39
C PRO A 317 -14.26 -6.44 27.70
N PRO A 318 -14.73 -7.35 28.58
CA PRO A 318 -14.15 -8.68 28.72
C PRO A 318 -14.13 -9.42 27.36
N PRO A 319 -13.10 -10.22 27.05
CA PRO A 319 -12.03 -10.72 27.94
C PRO A 319 -10.80 -9.81 28.08
N LEU A 320 -10.70 -8.73 27.29
CA LEU A 320 -9.49 -7.92 27.22
C LEU A 320 -9.12 -7.30 28.57
N LYS A 321 -10.10 -6.76 29.30
CA LYS A 321 -9.90 -6.21 30.64
C LYS A 321 -9.26 -7.22 31.60
N ASP A 322 -9.75 -8.46 31.61
CA ASP A 322 -9.29 -9.49 32.54
C ASP A 322 -7.87 -9.94 32.18
N GLU A 323 -7.54 -10.04 30.89
CA GLU A 323 -6.18 -10.31 30.42
C GLU A 323 -5.20 -9.21 30.86
N VAL A 324 -5.60 -7.94 30.76
CA VAL A 324 -4.77 -6.79 31.14
C VAL A 324 -4.52 -6.78 32.65
N LEU A 325 -5.56 -7.00 33.46
CA LEU A 325 -5.42 -7.07 34.92
C LEU A 325 -4.54 -8.24 35.35
N THR A 326 -4.73 -9.41 34.74
CA THR A 326 -3.90 -10.60 35.01
C THR A 326 -2.43 -10.35 34.66
N ALA A 327 -2.16 -9.65 33.55
CA ALA A 327 -0.80 -9.30 33.15
C ALA A 327 -0.16 -8.31 34.13
N LEU A 328 -0.90 -7.29 34.58
CA LEU A 328 -0.43 -6.33 35.59
C LEU A 328 -0.16 -7.01 36.94
N GLU A 329 -1.05 -7.90 37.39
CA GLU A 329 -0.85 -8.69 38.62
C GLU A 329 0.39 -9.58 38.51
N SER A 330 0.61 -10.24 37.36
CA SER A 330 1.79 -11.05 37.14
C SER A 330 3.09 -10.22 37.19
N CYS A 331 3.09 -9.01 36.61
CA CYS A 331 4.24 -8.11 36.66
C CYS A 331 4.50 -7.58 38.07
N LYS A 332 3.44 -7.23 38.81
CA LYS A 332 3.52 -6.84 40.23
C LYS A 332 4.10 -7.96 41.10
N ALA A 333 3.66 -9.20 40.89
CA ALA A 333 4.18 -10.36 41.61
C ALA A 333 5.65 -10.62 41.31
N GLN A 334 6.08 -10.44 40.06
CA GLN A 334 7.50 -10.54 39.67
C GLN A 334 8.38 -9.49 40.36
N ASP A 335 7.85 -8.29 40.58
CA ASP A 335 8.55 -7.22 41.30
C ASP A 335 8.59 -7.44 42.82
N GLY A 336 7.86 -8.42 43.36
CA GLY A 336 7.84 -8.75 44.80
C GLY A 336 6.58 -8.36 45.55
N ASP A 337 5.46 -8.11 44.85
CA ASP A 337 4.14 -7.84 45.43
C ASP A 337 4.10 -6.68 46.43
N PHE A 338 4.91 -5.66 46.17
CA PHE A 338 4.92 -4.45 46.97
C PHE A 338 3.54 -3.76 46.97
N GLN A 339 3.24 -3.06 48.06
CA GLN A 339 2.04 -2.23 48.19
C GLN A 339 2.39 -0.75 48.42
N VAL A 340 3.68 -0.46 48.58
CA VAL A 340 4.19 0.89 48.84
C VAL A 340 4.49 1.56 47.51
N PRO A 341 4.05 2.81 47.28
CA PRO A 341 4.24 3.49 46.02
C PRO A 341 5.72 3.78 45.73
N GLY A 342 6.07 3.84 44.44
CA GLY A 342 7.42 4.15 43.97
C GLY A 342 8.44 3.01 44.05
N LEU A 343 8.05 1.83 44.55
CA LEU A 343 8.89 0.62 44.53
C LEU A 343 8.71 -0.21 43.26
N SER A 344 7.48 -0.27 42.73
CA SER A 344 7.14 -1.01 41.53
C SER A 344 6.14 -0.22 40.70
N ILE A 345 6.46 -0.03 39.42
CA ILE A 345 5.59 0.69 38.50
C ILE A 345 4.25 -0.03 38.33
N TRP A 346 4.25 -1.35 38.36
CA TRP A 346 3.03 -2.16 38.23
C TRP A 346 2.13 -1.99 39.45
N THR A 347 2.71 -1.82 40.65
CA THR A 347 1.95 -1.49 41.86
C THR A 347 1.26 -0.14 41.72
N ASP A 348 2.00 0.87 41.28
CA ASP A 348 1.46 2.23 41.13
C ASP A 348 0.40 2.29 40.02
N LEU A 349 0.60 1.58 38.90
CA LEU A 349 -0.41 1.46 37.84
C LEU A 349 -1.66 0.75 38.35
N PHE A 350 -1.50 -0.35 39.06
CA PHE A 350 -2.62 -1.10 39.60
C PHE A 350 -3.45 -0.27 40.58
N LEU A 351 -2.79 0.49 41.46
CA LEU A 351 -3.45 1.41 42.39
C LEU A 351 -4.15 2.55 41.63
N ALA A 352 -3.49 3.17 40.65
CA ALA A 352 -4.07 4.26 39.87
C ALA A 352 -5.29 3.82 39.06
N LEU A 353 -5.25 2.61 38.48
CA LEU A 353 -6.35 2.04 37.70
C LEU A 353 -7.51 1.55 38.58
N GLY A 354 -7.22 1.06 39.79
CA GLY A 354 -8.23 0.62 40.76
C GLY A 354 -8.95 1.76 41.49
N SER A 355 -8.34 2.95 41.55
CA SER A 355 -8.92 4.15 42.19
C SER A 355 -9.98 4.86 41.35
N GLY A 356 -10.20 4.42 40.10
CA GLY A 356 -11.09 5.05 39.13
C GLY A 356 -12.41 4.33 38.88
N SER A 357 -12.84 3.45 39.79
CA SER A 357 -14.13 2.73 39.76
C SER A 357 -15.23 3.53 40.44
#